data_AF-A0A1D2RF96-F1
#
_entry.id   AF-A0A1D2RF96-F1
#
_cell.length_a   1.000
_cell.length_b   1.000
_cell.length_c   1.000
_cell.angle_alpha   90.00
_cell.angle_beta   90.00
_cell.angle_gamma   90.00
#
_symmetry.space_group_name_H-M   'P 1'
#
loop_
_entity.id
_entity.type
_entity.pdbx_description
1 polymer ?
#
loop_
_entity_poly.entity_id
_entity_poly.type
_entity_poly.pdbx_seq_one_letter_code
_entity_poly.pdbx_strand_id
1 'polypeptide(L)'
;MKLVVVNVLGKDTTGIVAGITKEIAARGANIVDIEQSVIRGLFSMFLLVDPLGADLKDLKTALVLQGKKRGVGVSVSEIHKPHEYLLPDTCNYIITVLGADKPGIVAGVSGALADVGVNIVRIKMVARGDLLAMELAVDGTGGLGFDRLRERLRKIGEKIGVDIIMQSEDDFRHARRLVVFDMDSTLIDMEVIDELAKHAGVGKQVSKITKRAMNGHIEYKDALRERAGLLRGMDLAVLDEIANNLRFTPGSEDLITTLKEMGYKVALISGGFTYFTDRLKGLLGLDYAYANKLVVVDGKLTGEVEGDIIDKEAKGRIIKEIAAMEGISMKHVVAIGDGANDQIMLENAGLGIAFNAKDILKDVADGSLTKNNLKGLMYCLGINKRR
;
A
#
# COMPACT_ATOMS: atom_id res chain seq x y z
N MET A 1 29.66 26.56 -18.54
CA MET A 1 29.38 25.14 -18.81
C MET A 1 28.40 25.07 -19.97
N LYS A 2 28.67 24.26 -21.00
CA LYS A 2 27.68 23.95 -22.06
C LYS A 2 27.19 22.53 -21.78
N LEU A 3 25.89 22.31 -21.80
CA LEU A 3 25.30 20.97 -21.66
C LEU A 3 24.51 20.63 -22.90
N VAL A 4 24.57 19.35 -23.28
CA VAL A 4 23.75 18.79 -24.33
C VAL A 4 22.96 17.60 -23.81
N VAL A 5 21.72 17.48 -24.28
CA VAL A 5 20.88 16.30 -24.09
C VAL A 5 21.11 15.36 -25.27
N VAL A 6 21.39 14.10 -24.95
CA VAL A 6 21.37 13.01 -25.93
C VAL A 6 20.21 12.07 -25.60
N ASN A 7 19.23 11.99 -26.49
CA ASN A 7 18.11 11.06 -26.37
C ASN A 7 18.29 9.91 -27.34
N VAL A 8 18.10 8.69 -26.86
CA VAL A 8 18.18 7.45 -27.64
C VAL A 8 16.86 6.70 -27.49
N LEU A 9 16.19 6.42 -28.61
CA LEU A 9 14.88 5.76 -28.62
C LEU A 9 14.82 4.70 -29.73
N GLY A 10 14.37 3.50 -29.41
CA GLY A 10 14.15 2.46 -30.42
C GLY A 10 13.90 1.09 -29.82
N LYS A 11 14.01 0.05 -30.66
CA LYS A 11 13.87 -1.35 -30.19
C LYS A 11 15.09 -1.74 -29.36
N ASP A 12 14.85 -2.34 -28.20
CA ASP A 12 15.92 -2.80 -27.31
C ASP A 12 16.74 -3.92 -27.96
N THR A 13 18.06 -3.75 -27.90
CA THR A 13 19.06 -4.68 -28.44
C THR A 13 20.36 -4.57 -27.66
N THR A 14 21.13 -5.67 -27.63
CA THR A 14 22.43 -5.68 -26.96
C THR A 14 23.40 -4.67 -27.58
N GLY A 15 24.05 -3.87 -26.73
CA GLY A 15 25.16 -2.99 -27.11
C GLY A 15 24.77 -1.56 -27.50
N ILE A 16 23.50 -1.15 -27.35
CA ILE A 16 23.07 0.25 -27.54
C ILE A 16 23.86 1.18 -26.61
N VAL A 17 23.78 0.95 -25.29
CA VAL A 17 24.46 1.76 -24.27
C VAL A 17 25.96 1.86 -24.55
N ALA A 18 26.64 0.71 -24.71
CA ALA A 18 28.07 0.66 -24.98
C ALA A 18 28.46 1.38 -26.28
N GLY A 19 27.65 1.28 -27.33
CA GLY A 19 27.92 1.96 -28.60
C GLY A 19 27.84 3.48 -28.48
N ILE A 20 26.80 3.97 -27.79
CA ILE A 20 26.58 5.41 -27.58
C ILE A 20 27.64 6.00 -26.66
N THR A 21 27.88 5.40 -25.48
CA THR A 21 28.84 5.92 -24.51
C THR A 21 30.27 5.87 -25.02
N LYS A 22 30.62 4.90 -25.87
CA LYS A 22 31.94 4.84 -26.52
C LYS A 22 32.20 6.03 -27.44
N GLU A 23 31.20 6.50 -28.20
CA GLU A 23 31.38 7.68 -29.06
C GLU A 23 31.49 8.99 -28.27
N ILE A 24 30.81 9.07 -27.13
CA ILE A 24 30.92 10.20 -26.19
C ILE A 24 32.35 10.24 -25.64
N ALA A 25 32.82 9.13 -25.09
CA ALA A 25 34.16 9.02 -24.53
C ALA A 25 35.26 9.26 -25.58
N ALA A 26 35.11 8.72 -26.80
CA ALA A 26 36.09 8.90 -27.88
C ALA A 26 36.29 10.37 -28.31
N ARG A 27 35.34 11.27 -27.96
CA ARG A 27 35.40 12.70 -28.26
C ARG A 27 35.78 13.56 -27.07
N GLY A 28 36.13 12.95 -25.94
CA GLY A 28 36.50 13.67 -24.73
C GLY A 28 35.33 14.37 -24.02
N ALA A 29 34.08 14.02 -24.36
CA ALA A 29 32.90 14.52 -23.65
C ALA A 29 32.63 13.67 -22.40
N ASN A 30 32.02 14.27 -21.38
CA ASN A 30 31.68 13.62 -20.12
C ASN A 30 30.16 13.46 -19.94
N ILE A 31 29.73 12.35 -19.36
CA ILE A 31 28.34 12.13 -18.97
C ILE A 31 28.16 12.71 -17.58
N VAL A 32 27.25 13.68 -17.46
CA VAL A 32 26.87 14.33 -16.19
C VAL A 32 25.76 13.53 -15.50
N ASP A 33 24.78 13.07 -16.27
CA ASP A 33 23.67 12.27 -15.76
C ASP A 33 23.14 11.30 -16.84
N ILE A 34 22.53 10.21 -16.41
CA ILE A 34 21.99 9.17 -17.28
C ILE A 34 20.76 8.51 -16.65
N GLU A 35 19.67 8.48 -17.40
CA GLU A 35 18.52 7.62 -17.09
C GLU A 35 18.21 6.71 -18.28
N GLN A 36 18.04 5.42 -18.00
CA GLN A 36 17.75 4.42 -19.01
C GLN A 36 16.59 3.54 -18.54
N SER A 37 15.64 3.29 -19.44
CA SER A 37 14.53 2.39 -19.19
C SER A 37 14.22 1.53 -20.42
N VAL A 38 13.77 0.30 -20.18
CA VAL A 38 13.21 -0.58 -21.21
C VAL A 38 11.76 -0.87 -20.83
N ILE A 39 10.84 -0.45 -21.69
CA ILE A 39 9.41 -0.65 -21.48
C ILE A 39 8.89 -1.52 -22.63
N ARG A 40 8.57 -2.79 -22.33
CA ARG A 40 8.03 -3.75 -23.31
C ARG A 40 8.90 -3.89 -24.58
N GLY A 41 10.23 -3.91 -24.39
CA GLY A 41 11.21 -4.00 -25.48
C GLY A 41 11.44 -2.69 -26.24
N LEU A 42 10.83 -1.58 -25.82
CA LEU A 42 11.18 -0.24 -26.26
C LEU A 42 12.26 0.31 -25.34
N PHE A 43 13.44 0.56 -25.90
CA PHE A 43 14.57 1.18 -25.22
C PHE A 43 14.44 2.70 -25.29
N SER A 44 14.57 3.36 -24.15
CA SER A 44 14.74 4.81 -24.02
C SER A 44 15.93 5.08 -23.12
N MET A 45 16.80 6.00 -23.53
CA MET A 45 17.91 6.48 -22.72
C MET A 45 18.07 7.98 -22.91
N PHE A 46 18.13 8.69 -21.80
CA PHE A 46 18.39 10.11 -21.70
C PHE A 46 19.77 10.30 -21.07
N LEU A 47 20.58 11.17 -21.66
CA LEU A 47 21.92 11.48 -21.20
C LEU A 47 22.09 13.00 -21.15
N LEU A 48 22.56 13.50 -20.01
CA LEU A 48 23.08 14.85 -19.89
C LEU A 48 24.59 14.80 -20.08
N VAL A 49 25.10 15.50 -21.10
CA VAL A 49 26.51 15.43 -21.50
C VAL A 49 27.15 16.81 -21.45
N ASP A 50 28.29 16.92 -20.80
CA ASP A 50 29.20 18.06 -20.93
C ASP A 50 30.19 17.78 -22.06
N PRO A 51 30.16 18.54 -23.16
CA PRO A 51 31.07 18.33 -24.28
C PRO A 51 32.54 18.56 -23.92
N LEU A 52 32.85 19.30 -22.85
CA LEU A 52 34.22 19.65 -22.44
C LEU A 52 35.10 20.22 -23.58
N GLY A 53 34.47 20.95 -24.50
CA GLY A 53 35.14 21.55 -25.66
C GLY A 53 35.12 20.69 -26.93
N ALA A 54 34.55 19.48 -26.90
CA ALA A 54 34.32 18.65 -28.08
C ALA A 54 33.47 19.38 -29.14
N ASP A 55 33.76 19.11 -30.42
CA ASP A 55 32.94 19.62 -31.52
C ASP A 55 31.55 18.94 -31.49
N LEU A 56 30.53 19.75 -31.20
CA LEU A 56 29.14 19.31 -31.12
C LEU A 56 28.61 18.73 -32.43
N LYS A 57 29.09 19.22 -33.59
CA LYS A 57 28.64 18.69 -34.89
C LYS A 57 29.20 17.30 -35.13
N ASP A 58 30.46 17.07 -34.80
CA ASP A 58 31.08 15.74 -34.87
C ASP A 58 30.43 14.78 -33.87
N LEU A 59 30.27 15.19 -32.60
CA LEU A 59 29.61 14.40 -31.57
C LEU A 59 28.20 13.97 -32.00
N LYS A 60 27.38 14.91 -32.48
CA LYS A 60 26.04 14.63 -32.99
C LYS A 60 26.06 13.66 -34.17
N THR A 61 26.96 13.88 -35.13
CA THR A 61 27.06 13.04 -36.33
C THR A 61 27.39 11.59 -35.96
N ALA A 62 28.37 11.39 -35.08
CA ALA A 62 28.80 10.06 -34.67
C ALA A 62 27.74 9.32 -33.87
N LEU A 63 27.08 10.02 -32.94
CA LEU A 63 25.99 9.46 -32.15
C LEU A 63 24.82 9.03 -33.04
N VAL A 64 24.43 9.83 -34.03
CA VAL A 64 23.39 9.47 -35.00
C VAL A 64 23.82 8.27 -35.86
N LEU A 65 25.07 8.21 -36.30
CA LEU A 65 25.59 7.08 -37.07
C LEU A 65 25.61 5.78 -36.25
N GLN A 66 26.02 5.84 -34.98
CA GLN A 66 25.95 4.67 -34.09
C GLN A 66 24.52 4.26 -33.80
N GLY A 67 23.62 5.22 -33.59
CA GLY A 67 22.18 4.95 -33.47
C GLY A 67 21.66 4.14 -34.65
N LYS A 68 21.94 4.60 -35.88
CA LYS A 68 21.57 3.88 -37.11
C LYS A 68 22.12 2.47 -37.17
N LYS A 69 23.40 2.26 -36.82
CA LYS A 69 24.02 0.91 -36.76
C LYS A 69 23.32 -0.02 -35.76
N ARG A 70 22.76 0.54 -34.68
CA ARG A 70 22.06 -0.19 -33.62
C ARG A 70 20.53 -0.23 -33.81
N GLY A 71 20.00 0.35 -34.89
CA GLY A 71 18.56 0.38 -35.15
C GLY A 71 17.77 1.29 -34.18
N VAL A 72 18.42 2.31 -33.60
CA VAL A 72 17.79 3.29 -32.70
C VAL A 72 17.92 4.70 -33.25
N GLY A 73 16.93 5.55 -32.97
CA GLY A 73 17.00 6.98 -33.20
C GLY A 73 17.84 7.65 -32.13
N VAL A 74 18.67 8.62 -32.53
CA VAL A 74 19.44 9.44 -31.60
C VAL A 74 19.22 10.92 -31.94
N SER A 75 18.88 11.73 -30.94
CA SER A 75 18.83 13.18 -31.08
C SER A 75 19.78 13.84 -30.08
N VAL A 76 20.39 14.93 -30.52
CA VAL A 76 21.31 15.75 -29.71
C VAL A 76 20.89 17.20 -29.80
N SER A 77 20.64 17.80 -28.64
CA SER A 77 20.12 19.16 -28.48
C SER A 77 20.89 19.90 -27.39
N GLU A 78 21.22 21.17 -27.63
CA GLU A 78 21.86 22.02 -26.62
C GLU A 78 20.85 22.48 -25.56
N ILE A 79 21.27 22.50 -24.30
CA ILE A 79 20.48 23.06 -23.19
C ILE A 79 20.80 24.55 -23.05
N HIS A 80 19.75 25.36 -23.15
CA HIS A 80 19.82 26.76 -22.77
C HIS A 80 19.69 26.86 -21.25
N LYS A 81 20.56 27.66 -20.60
CA LYS A 81 20.59 27.83 -19.14
C LYS A 81 20.79 26.53 -18.33
N PRO A 82 21.95 25.86 -18.46
CA PRO A 82 22.20 24.58 -17.80
C PRO A 82 22.07 24.59 -16.27
N HIS A 83 22.24 25.75 -15.62
CA HIS A 83 22.10 25.89 -14.17
C HIS A 83 20.67 25.62 -13.66
N GLU A 84 19.64 25.80 -14.49
CA GLU A 84 18.25 25.49 -14.14
C GLU A 84 18.00 23.97 -14.03
N TYR A 85 18.87 23.15 -14.63
CA TYR A 85 18.72 21.68 -14.73
C TYR A 85 19.71 20.89 -13.87
N LEU A 86 20.44 21.57 -12.98
CA LEU A 86 21.40 20.96 -12.05
C LEU A 86 20.84 20.82 -10.63
N LEU A 87 19.65 21.35 -10.38
CA LEU A 87 18.96 21.15 -9.11
C LEU A 87 18.36 19.75 -9.10
N PRO A 88 18.51 18.99 -7.99
CA PRO A 88 17.87 17.68 -7.88
C PRO A 88 16.35 17.83 -7.94
N ASP A 89 15.68 16.89 -8.59
CA ASP A 89 14.23 16.81 -8.55
C ASP A 89 13.76 16.66 -7.10
N THR A 90 12.84 17.52 -6.69
CA THR A 90 12.14 17.40 -5.41
C THR A 90 11.05 16.35 -5.53
N CYS A 91 11.10 15.31 -4.70
CA CYS A 91 10.02 14.35 -4.57
C CYS A 91 9.69 14.18 -3.10
N ASN A 92 8.47 14.58 -2.74
CA ASN A 92 8.06 14.61 -1.34
C ASN A 92 7.00 13.55 -1.06
N TYR A 93 6.24 13.12 -2.07
CA TYR A 93 5.17 12.15 -1.91
C TYR A 93 5.19 11.08 -2.99
N ILE A 94 4.69 9.91 -2.62
CA ILE A 94 4.41 8.82 -3.54
C ILE A 94 2.94 8.46 -3.46
N ILE A 95 2.34 8.35 -4.63
CA ILE A 95 0.95 8.01 -4.81
C ILE A 95 0.88 6.64 -5.47
N THR A 96 0.27 5.67 -4.79
CA THR A 96 -0.06 4.37 -5.37
C THR A 96 -1.53 4.36 -5.76
N VAL A 97 -1.81 4.08 -7.03
CA VAL A 97 -3.16 3.97 -7.60
C VAL A 97 -3.45 2.50 -7.90
N LEU A 98 -4.55 1.98 -7.39
CA LEU A 98 -4.92 0.57 -7.46
C LEU A 98 -6.36 0.40 -7.97
N GLY A 99 -6.59 -0.50 -8.91
CA GLY A 99 -7.96 -0.82 -9.35
C GLY A 99 -8.02 -1.61 -10.65
N ALA A 100 -9.22 -1.72 -11.22
CA ALA A 100 -9.39 -2.34 -12.53
C ALA A 100 -8.91 -1.39 -13.65
N ASP A 101 -8.16 -1.92 -14.62
CA ASP A 101 -7.67 -1.13 -15.77
C ASP A 101 -8.84 -0.58 -16.60
N LYS A 102 -8.88 0.74 -16.80
CA LYS A 102 -9.87 1.41 -17.65
C LYS A 102 -9.37 2.78 -18.14
N PRO A 103 -9.92 3.28 -19.26
CA PRO A 103 -9.60 4.63 -19.74
C PRO A 103 -9.89 5.70 -18.68
N GLY A 104 -9.04 6.73 -18.64
CA GLY A 104 -9.25 7.91 -17.80
C GLY A 104 -8.61 7.87 -16.41
N ILE A 105 -8.05 6.73 -15.96
CA ILE A 105 -7.36 6.65 -14.65
C ILE A 105 -6.21 7.66 -14.58
N VAL A 106 -5.26 7.56 -15.53
CA VAL A 106 -4.09 8.43 -15.56
C VAL A 106 -4.50 9.89 -15.70
N ALA A 107 -5.40 10.20 -16.65
CA ALA A 107 -5.87 11.57 -16.89
C ALA A 107 -6.59 12.17 -15.66
N GLY A 108 -7.40 11.36 -14.95
CA GLY A 108 -8.12 11.80 -13.76
C GLY A 108 -7.18 12.11 -12.60
N VAL A 109 -6.22 11.22 -12.32
CA VAL A 109 -5.23 11.43 -11.26
C VAL A 109 -4.27 12.57 -11.61
N SER A 110 -3.72 12.59 -12.82
CA SER A 110 -2.79 13.65 -13.24
C SER A 110 -3.46 15.02 -13.31
N GLY A 111 -4.71 15.10 -13.78
CA GLY A 111 -5.49 16.33 -13.79
C GLY A 111 -5.74 16.84 -12.36
N ALA A 112 -6.11 15.94 -11.44
CA ALA A 112 -6.32 16.30 -10.05
C ALA A 112 -5.07 16.87 -9.37
N LEU A 113 -3.88 16.39 -9.72
CA LEU A 113 -2.60 16.90 -9.24
C LEU A 113 -2.25 18.26 -9.90
N ALA A 114 -2.41 18.36 -11.22
CA ALA A 114 -2.11 19.57 -11.98
C ALA A 114 -2.98 20.76 -11.54
N ASP A 115 -4.26 20.54 -11.25
CA ASP A 115 -5.20 21.57 -10.76
C ASP A 115 -4.73 22.28 -9.48
N VAL A 116 -3.80 21.67 -8.74
CA VAL A 116 -3.30 22.18 -7.45
C VAL A 116 -1.79 22.40 -7.46
N GLY A 117 -1.18 22.46 -8.64
CA GLY A 117 0.23 22.76 -8.82
C GLY A 117 1.18 21.64 -8.37
N VAL A 118 0.69 20.40 -8.23
CA VAL A 118 1.53 19.25 -7.86
C VAL A 118 2.11 18.65 -9.13
N ASN A 119 3.44 18.66 -9.24
CA ASN A 119 4.13 18.12 -10.40
C ASN A 119 4.34 16.60 -10.25
N ILE A 120 4.24 15.87 -11.36
CA ILE A 120 4.58 14.45 -11.39
C ILE A 120 6.01 14.32 -11.90
N VAL A 121 6.91 13.91 -11.01
CA VAL A 121 8.33 13.70 -11.31
C VAL A 121 8.51 12.39 -12.08
N ARG A 122 7.78 11.34 -11.69
CA ARG A 122 7.91 10.01 -12.29
C ARG A 122 6.62 9.23 -12.20
N ILE A 123 6.32 8.44 -13.23
CA ILE A 123 5.23 7.46 -13.21
C ILE A 123 5.79 6.09 -13.60
N LYS A 124 5.43 5.06 -12.85
CA LYS A 124 5.74 3.67 -13.16
C LYS A 124 4.49 2.81 -13.06
N MET A 125 4.29 1.97 -14.08
CA MET A 125 3.31 0.88 -13.99
C MET A 125 3.93 -0.25 -13.18
N VAL A 126 3.36 -0.57 -12.03
CA VAL A 126 3.86 -1.57 -11.09
C VAL A 126 3.28 -2.95 -11.40
N ALA A 127 1.98 -3.01 -11.68
CA ALA A 127 1.29 -4.23 -12.04
C ALA A 127 0.21 -3.98 -13.09
N ARG A 128 -0.03 -4.99 -13.93
CA ARG A 128 -1.08 -4.97 -14.95
C ARG A 128 -1.67 -6.36 -15.12
N GLY A 129 -2.99 -6.44 -15.26
CA GLY A 129 -3.76 -7.68 -15.32
C GLY A 129 -5.04 -7.50 -14.53
N ASP A 130 -5.34 -8.46 -13.65
CA ASP A 130 -6.52 -8.42 -12.77
C ASP A 130 -6.52 -7.20 -11.83
N LEU A 131 -5.33 -6.72 -11.47
CA LEU A 131 -5.13 -5.49 -10.70
C LEU A 131 -4.14 -4.58 -11.43
N LEU A 132 -4.59 -3.40 -11.81
CA LEU A 132 -3.72 -2.29 -12.20
C LEU A 132 -3.13 -1.68 -10.93
N ALA A 133 -1.81 -1.51 -10.92
CA ALA A 133 -1.10 -0.75 -9.90
C ALA A 133 -0.15 0.23 -10.59
N MET A 134 -0.27 1.51 -10.26
CA MET A 134 0.58 2.58 -10.77
C MET A 134 1.15 3.37 -9.60
N GLU A 135 2.45 3.64 -9.65
CA GLU A 135 3.15 4.49 -8.70
C GLU A 135 3.47 5.83 -9.37
N LEU A 136 3.15 6.93 -8.70
CA LEU A 136 3.56 8.28 -9.09
C LEU A 136 4.45 8.86 -7.99
N ALA A 137 5.66 9.27 -8.36
CA ALA A 137 6.50 10.12 -7.54
C ALA A 137 6.16 11.57 -7.87
N VAL A 138 5.78 12.35 -6.87
CA VAL A 138 5.28 13.71 -7.06
C VAL A 138 6.01 14.73 -6.22
N ASP A 139 6.14 15.92 -6.77
CA ASP A 139 6.57 17.10 -6.05
C ASP A 139 5.34 17.89 -5.60
N GLY A 140 5.06 17.84 -4.31
CA GLY A 140 4.00 18.61 -3.68
C GLY A 140 4.45 19.99 -3.19
N THR A 141 5.70 20.40 -3.43
CA THR A 141 6.23 21.67 -2.94
C THR A 141 5.44 22.84 -3.54
N GLY A 142 4.91 23.72 -2.69
CA GLY A 142 4.08 24.84 -3.12
C GLY A 142 2.63 24.48 -3.50
N GLY A 143 2.27 23.19 -3.45
CA GLY A 143 0.90 22.72 -3.67
C GLY A 143 0.04 22.72 -2.39
N LEU A 144 -1.03 21.92 -2.43
CA LEU A 144 -1.80 21.61 -1.22
C LEU A 144 -0.94 20.82 -0.24
N GLY A 145 -0.94 21.21 1.05
CA GLY A 145 -0.33 20.40 2.11
C GLY A 145 -0.90 18.97 2.15
N PHE A 146 -0.14 18.06 2.78
CA PHE A 146 -0.37 16.60 2.75
C PHE A 146 -1.85 16.21 2.86
N ASP A 147 -2.53 16.61 3.95
CA ASP A 147 -3.89 16.17 4.24
C ASP A 147 -4.92 16.62 3.20
N ARG A 148 -4.77 17.86 2.70
CA ARG A 148 -5.67 18.40 1.67
C ARG A 148 -5.47 17.71 0.33
N LEU A 149 -4.22 17.37 -0.01
CA LEU A 149 -3.91 16.62 -1.22
C LEU A 149 -4.43 15.18 -1.12
N ARG A 150 -4.23 14.51 0.02
CA ARG A 150 -4.78 13.18 0.33
C ARG A 150 -6.30 13.15 0.14
N GLU A 151 -7.00 14.10 0.76
CA GLU A 151 -8.47 14.17 0.68
C GLU A 151 -8.97 14.45 -0.75
N ARG A 152 -8.26 15.29 -1.50
CA ARG A 152 -8.55 15.53 -2.93
C ARG A 152 -8.38 14.24 -3.74
N LEU A 153 -7.28 13.52 -3.55
CA LEU A 153 -7.00 12.27 -4.24
C LEU A 153 -8.02 11.19 -3.88
N ARG A 154 -8.44 11.09 -2.62
CA ARG A 154 -9.50 10.17 -2.17
C ARG A 154 -10.80 10.41 -2.95
N LYS A 155 -11.29 11.66 -3.01
CA LYS A 155 -12.52 12.01 -3.77
C LYS A 155 -12.40 11.68 -5.26
N ILE A 156 -11.22 11.91 -5.83
CA ILE A 156 -10.97 11.59 -7.24
C ILE A 156 -10.96 10.08 -7.43
N GLY A 157 -10.30 9.33 -6.55
CA GLY A 157 -10.28 7.86 -6.53
C GLY A 157 -11.69 7.29 -6.50
N GLU A 158 -12.54 7.75 -5.57
CA GLU A 158 -13.95 7.34 -5.47
C GLU A 158 -14.72 7.65 -6.76
N LYS A 159 -14.54 8.86 -7.32
CA LYS A 159 -15.20 9.27 -8.57
C LYS A 159 -14.79 8.40 -9.76
N ILE A 160 -13.51 8.07 -9.87
CA ILE A 160 -12.99 7.25 -10.98
C ILE A 160 -12.98 5.76 -10.65
N GLY A 161 -13.43 5.33 -9.47
CA GLY A 161 -13.47 3.92 -9.06
C GLY A 161 -12.10 3.24 -8.98
N VAL A 162 -11.12 3.92 -8.35
CA VAL A 162 -9.81 3.36 -7.99
C VAL A 162 -9.46 3.73 -6.56
N ASP A 163 -8.62 2.93 -5.93
CA ASP A 163 -8.04 3.23 -4.63
C ASP A 163 -6.77 4.05 -4.81
N ILE A 164 -6.58 5.05 -3.94
CA ILE A 164 -5.39 5.90 -3.96
C ILE A 164 -4.82 5.98 -2.55
N ILE A 165 -3.55 5.64 -2.43
CA ILE A 165 -2.78 5.75 -1.18
C ILE A 165 -1.66 6.75 -1.42
N MET A 166 -1.52 7.73 -0.53
CA MET A 166 -0.47 8.72 -0.58
C MET A 166 0.44 8.57 0.65
N GLN A 167 1.75 8.49 0.40
CA GLN A 167 2.78 8.38 1.43
C GLN A 167 3.78 9.51 1.26
N SER A 168 4.44 9.89 2.34
CA SER A 168 5.68 10.67 2.25
C SER A 168 6.77 9.83 1.58
N GLU A 169 7.54 10.44 0.70
CA GLU A 169 8.80 9.88 0.23
C GLU A 169 9.88 10.19 1.27
N ASP A 170 9.97 9.31 2.27
CA ASP A 170 10.95 9.39 3.36
C ASP A 170 11.67 8.05 3.54
N ASP A 171 12.76 8.07 4.33
CA ASP A 171 13.57 6.88 4.59
C ASP A 171 12.77 5.72 5.22
N PHE A 172 11.62 6.01 5.85
CA PHE A 172 10.80 5.02 6.55
C PHE A 172 9.92 4.21 5.60
N ARG A 173 9.60 4.74 4.42
CA ARG A 173 8.76 4.07 3.42
C ARG A 173 9.28 2.69 3.03
N HIS A 174 10.58 2.55 2.81
CA HIS A 174 11.21 1.27 2.44
C HIS A 174 11.63 0.42 3.65
N ALA A 175 11.53 0.98 4.85
CA ALA A 175 11.95 0.35 6.09
C ALA A 175 10.78 -0.26 6.88
N ARG A 176 9.60 -0.47 6.28
CA ARG A 176 8.48 -1.15 6.94
C ARG A 176 8.85 -2.59 7.28
N ARG A 177 8.49 -3.05 8.49
CA ARG A 177 8.88 -4.38 9.02
C ARG A 177 7.78 -5.12 9.77
N LEU A 178 6.76 -4.42 10.26
CA LEU A 178 5.61 -5.01 10.94
C LEU A 178 4.32 -4.61 10.22
N VAL A 179 3.49 -5.61 9.88
CA VAL A 179 2.15 -5.40 9.33
C VAL A 179 1.13 -5.97 10.29
N VAL A 180 0.16 -5.15 10.69
CA VAL A 180 -0.87 -5.49 11.66
C VAL A 180 -2.23 -5.40 10.98
N PHE A 181 -3.02 -6.45 11.10
CA PHE A 181 -4.36 -6.53 10.52
C PHE A 181 -5.42 -6.67 11.60
N ASP A 182 -6.60 -6.07 11.37
CA ASP A 182 -7.84 -6.59 11.96
C ASP A 182 -8.22 -7.94 11.29
N MET A 183 -9.08 -8.69 11.97
CA MET A 183 -9.58 -9.98 11.51
C MET A 183 -10.86 -9.80 10.70
N ASP A 184 -11.97 -9.54 11.40
CA ASP A 184 -13.31 -9.42 10.84
C ASP A 184 -13.35 -8.28 9.82
N SER A 185 -14.09 -8.48 8.73
CA SER A 185 -14.21 -7.51 7.62
C SER A 185 -12.89 -6.99 7.02
N THR A 186 -11.75 -7.59 7.35
CA THR A 186 -10.40 -7.20 6.92
C THR A 186 -9.64 -8.39 6.33
N LEU A 187 -9.08 -9.29 7.15
CA LEU A 187 -8.43 -10.52 6.64
C LEU A 187 -9.45 -11.62 6.29
N ILE A 188 -10.59 -11.63 6.97
CA ILE A 188 -11.73 -12.47 6.62
C ILE A 188 -12.92 -11.61 6.17
N ASP A 189 -13.68 -12.13 5.23
CA ASP A 189 -14.85 -11.50 4.61
C ASP A 189 -16.14 -11.95 5.31
N MET A 190 -16.18 -11.69 6.61
CA MET A 190 -17.30 -11.99 7.50
C MET A 190 -17.09 -11.33 8.86
N GLU A 191 -18.19 -11.27 9.63
CA GLU A 191 -18.20 -10.94 11.05
C GLU A 191 -18.43 -12.22 11.84
N VAL A 192 -17.41 -12.72 12.55
CA VAL A 192 -17.49 -14.00 13.28
C VAL A 192 -18.63 -14.03 14.29
N ILE A 193 -18.85 -12.93 15.01
CA ILE A 193 -19.91 -12.86 16.03
C ILE A 193 -21.31 -12.96 15.43
N ASP A 194 -21.51 -12.46 14.21
CA ASP A 194 -22.80 -12.53 13.52
C ASP A 194 -23.08 -13.96 13.02
N GLU A 195 -22.06 -14.69 12.59
CA GLU A 195 -22.19 -16.10 12.18
C GLU A 195 -22.44 -17.01 13.39
N LEU A 196 -21.80 -16.75 14.53
CA LEU A 196 -22.13 -17.41 15.80
C LEU A 196 -23.59 -17.12 16.20
N ALA A 197 -24.00 -15.85 16.15
CA ALA A 197 -25.35 -15.44 16.50
C ALA A 197 -26.42 -16.07 15.60
N LYS A 198 -26.11 -16.26 14.32
CA LYS A 198 -26.97 -16.94 13.36
C LYS A 198 -27.16 -18.41 13.73
N HIS A 199 -26.09 -19.13 14.07
CA HIS A 199 -26.18 -20.52 14.54
C HIS A 199 -26.98 -20.64 15.84
N ALA A 200 -26.84 -19.70 16.77
CA ALA A 200 -27.60 -19.66 18.01
C ALA A 200 -29.05 -19.15 17.85
N GLY A 201 -29.47 -18.72 16.65
CA GLY A 201 -30.81 -18.16 16.43
C GLY A 201 -31.04 -16.77 17.06
N VAL A 202 -29.99 -16.11 17.53
CA VAL A 202 -30.02 -14.82 18.26
C VAL A 202 -29.52 -13.63 17.42
N GLY A 203 -29.31 -13.81 16.13
CA GLY A 203 -28.77 -12.77 15.22
C GLY A 203 -29.49 -11.41 15.29
N LYS A 204 -30.82 -11.39 15.44
CA LYS A 204 -31.58 -10.13 15.60
C LYS A 204 -31.23 -9.39 16.90
N GLN A 205 -31.01 -10.13 18.00
CA GLN A 205 -30.66 -9.55 19.30
C GLN A 205 -29.23 -9.00 19.25
N VAL A 206 -28.28 -9.76 18.70
CA VAL A 206 -26.89 -9.33 18.50
C VAL A 206 -26.84 -8.06 17.65
N SER A 207 -27.53 -8.02 16.51
CA SER A 207 -27.61 -6.83 15.66
C SER A 207 -28.15 -5.59 16.40
N LYS A 208 -29.17 -5.76 17.27
CA LYS A 208 -29.73 -4.66 18.07
C LYS A 208 -28.69 -4.12 19.08
N ILE A 209 -27.91 -5.00 19.70
CA ILE A 209 -26.83 -4.61 20.62
C ILE A 209 -25.71 -3.90 19.85
N THR A 210 -25.26 -4.45 18.71
CA THR A 210 -24.25 -3.83 17.85
C THR A 210 -24.65 -2.41 17.45
N LYS A 211 -25.90 -2.20 16.99
CA LYS A 211 -26.40 -0.86 16.65
C LYS A 211 -26.38 0.12 17.82
N ARG A 212 -26.73 -0.34 19.03
CA ARG A 212 -26.65 0.51 20.24
C ARG A 212 -25.21 0.92 20.52
N ALA A 213 -24.26 -0.02 20.44
CA ALA A 213 -22.84 0.24 20.68
C ALA A 213 -22.26 1.22 19.64
N MET A 214 -22.56 0.99 18.37
CA MET A 214 -22.11 1.87 17.28
C MET A 214 -22.67 3.29 17.36
N ASN A 215 -23.85 3.46 17.96
CA ASN A 215 -24.48 4.78 18.19
C ASN A 215 -24.04 5.41 19.52
N GLY A 216 -23.11 4.80 20.26
CA GLY A 216 -22.63 5.30 21.55
C GLY A 216 -23.65 5.18 22.69
N HIS A 217 -24.71 4.38 22.54
CA HIS A 217 -25.71 4.17 23.59
C HIS A 217 -25.25 3.17 24.66
N ILE A 218 -24.24 2.36 24.37
CA ILE A 218 -23.60 1.42 25.31
C ILE A 218 -22.10 1.36 25.01
N GLU A 219 -21.30 1.15 26.04
CA GLU A 219 -19.85 0.97 25.91
C GLU A 219 -19.53 -0.32 25.14
N TYR A 220 -18.45 -0.31 24.37
CA TYR A 220 -18.05 -1.46 23.54
C TYR A 220 -17.86 -2.75 24.35
N LYS A 221 -17.25 -2.64 25.54
CA LYS A 221 -16.99 -3.78 26.43
C LYS A 221 -18.29 -4.44 26.90
N ASP A 222 -19.25 -3.62 27.30
CA ASP A 222 -20.55 -4.08 27.76
C ASP A 222 -21.34 -4.70 26.60
N ALA A 223 -21.31 -4.05 25.42
CA ALA A 223 -21.91 -4.60 24.21
C ALA A 223 -21.33 -5.95 23.81
N LEU A 224 -20.01 -6.14 23.92
CA LEU A 224 -19.39 -7.43 23.62
C LEU A 224 -19.81 -8.50 24.63
N ARG A 225 -19.83 -8.19 25.93
CA ARG A 225 -20.29 -9.12 26.97
C ARG A 225 -21.77 -9.47 26.82
N GLU A 226 -22.64 -8.50 26.52
CA GLU A 226 -24.06 -8.75 26.22
C GLU A 226 -24.22 -9.69 25.02
N ARG A 227 -23.46 -9.46 23.93
CA ARG A 227 -23.50 -10.33 22.74
C ARG A 227 -22.98 -11.73 23.02
N ALA A 228 -21.87 -11.87 23.76
CA ALA A 228 -21.32 -13.15 24.16
C ALA A 228 -22.30 -13.94 25.05
N GLY A 229 -23.00 -13.25 25.96
CA GLY A 229 -24.01 -13.85 26.83
C GLY A 229 -25.15 -14.54 26.07
N LEU A 230 -25.51 -14.03 24.89
CA LEU A 230 -26.52 -14.65 24.01
C LEU A 230 -26.05 -15.96 23.36
N LEU A 231 -24.74 -16.25 23.39
CA LEU A 231 -24.15 -17.47 22.83
C LEU A 231 -24.00 -18.60 23.87
N ARG A 232 -24.47 -18.37 25.11
CA ARG A 232 -24.40 -19.36 26.20
C ARG A 232 -25.03 -20.69 25.79
N GLY A 233 -24.33 -21.78 26.08
CA GLY A 233 -24.75 -23.15 25.80
C GLY A 233 -24.40 -23.64 24.39
N MET A 234 -23.83 -22.78 23.53
CA MET A 234 -23.34 -23.18 22.21
C MET A 234 -22.22 -24.21 22.34
N ASP A 235 -22.32 -25.27 21.56
CA ASP A 235 -21.32 -26.34 21.50
C ASP A 235 -20.06 -25.87 20.74
N LEU A 236 -18.89 -26.30 21.21
CA LEU A 236 -17.62 -25.97 20.59
C LEU A 236 -17.53 -26.46 19.14
N ALA A 237 -18.26 -27.53 18.78
CA ALA A 237 -18.35 -28.01 17.40
C ALA A 237 -18.87 -26.95 16.42
N VAL A 238 -19.71 -26.01 16.88
CA VAL A 238 -20.17 -24.88 16.05
C VAL A 238 -19.02 -23.91 15.75
N LEU A 239 -18.16 -23.65 16.72
CA LEU A 239 -16.98 -22.82 16.50
C LEU A 239 -16.01 -23.49 15.52
N ASP A 240 -15.85 -24.81 15.62
CA ASP A 240 -15.09 -25.59 14.64
C ASP A 240 -15.67 -25.49 13.24
N GLU A 241 -16.99 -25.63 13.09
CA GLU A 241 -17.66 -25.52 11.79
C GLU A 241 -17.41 -24.14 11.16
N ILE A 242 -17.60 -23.06 11.92
CA ILE A 242 -17.36 -21.70 11.43
C ILE A 242 -15.88 -21.50 11.09
N ALA A 243 -14.96 -21.99 11.94
CA ALA A 243 -13.53 -21.83 11.73
C ALA A 243 -12.99 -22.64 10.53
N ASN A 244 -13.62 -23.77 10.20
CA ASN A 244 -13.34 -24.54 8.99
C ASN A 244 -13.83 -23.85 7.71
N ASN A 245 -14.84 -22.99 7.81
CA ASN A 245 -15.51 -22.34 6.68
C ASN A 245 -15.26 -20.83 6.64
N LEU A 246 -14.17 -20.35 7.24
CA LEU A 246 -13.80 -18.93 7.18
C LEU A 246 -13.58 -18.51 5.72
N ARG A 247 -14.27 -17.44 5.32
CA ARG A 247 -14.08 -16.83 4.01
C ARG A 247 -12.96 -15.81 4.11
N PHE A 248 -11.82 -16.06 3.48
CA PHE A 248 -10.75 -15.07 3.40
C PHE A 248 -11.14 -13.91 2.49
N THR A 249 -10.73 -12.71 2.86
CA THR A 249 -10.76 -11.57 1.94
C THR A 249 -9.88 -11.89 0.72
N PRO A 250 -10.34 -11.62 -0.52
CA PRO A 250 -9.58 -11.94 -1.72
C PRO A 250 -8.15 -11.39 -1.68
N GLY A 251 -7.18 -12.29 -1.87
CA GLY A 251 -5.76 -11.96 -1.87
C GLY A 251 -5.08 -11.95 -0.50
N SER A 252 -5.79 -12.25 0.60
CA SER A 252 -5.20 -12.32 1.95
C SER A 252 -4.07 -13.34 2.05
N GLU A 253 -4.32 -14.59 1.63
CA GLU A 253 -3.32 -15.67 1.72
C GLU A 253 -2.04 -15.33 0.93
N ASP A 254 -2.21 -14.85 -0.31
CA ASP A 254 -1.11 -14.39 -1.17
C ASP A 254 -0.32 -13.23 -0.55
N LEU A 255 -1.03 -12.27 0.03
CA LEU A 255 -0.43 -11.11 0.68
C LEU A 255 0.39 -11.55 1.89
N ILE A 256 -0.20 -12.32 2.80
CA ILE A 256 0.50 -12.78 4.00
C ILE A 256 1.72 -13.62 3.63
N THR A 257 1.56 -14.56 2.71
CA THR A 257 2.69 -15.39 2.22
C THR A 257 3.83 -14.51 1.71
N THR A 258 3.53 -13.51 0.88
CA THR A 258 4.55 -12.60 0.33
C THR A 258 5.20 -11.75 1.42
N LEU A 259 4.43 -11.25 2.39
CA LEU A 259 4.97 -10.50 3.53
C LEU A 259 5.93 -11.36 4.34
N LYS A 260 5.58 -12.61 4.63
CA LYS A 260 6.44 -13.56 5.36
C LYS A 260 7.71 -13.88 4.59
N GLU A 261 7.62 -14.14 3.29
CA GLU A 261 8.79 -14.37 2.41
C GLU A 261 9.76 -13.18 2.40
N MET A 262 9.24 -11.97 2.55
CA MET A 262 10.03 -10.74 2.62
C MET A 262 10.53 -10.40 4.03
N GLY A 263 10.28 -11.27 5.01
CA GLY A 263 10.76 -11.11 6.39
C GLY A 263 9.96 -10.11 7.22
N TYR A 264 8.74 -9.74 6.81
CA TYR A 264 7.86 -8.95 7.66
C TYR A 264 7.37 -9.79 8.85
N LYS A 265 7.27 -9.12 9.99
CA LYS A 265 6.44 -9.59 11.10
C LYS A 265 4.99 -9.30 10.77
N VAL A 266 4.12 -10.26 11.02
CA VAL A 266 2.69 -10.15 10.74
C VAL A 266 1.92 -10.44 12.01
N ALA A 267 1.06 -9.49 12.39
CA ALA A 267 0.21 -9.58 13.56
C ALA A 267 -1.27 -9.46 13.21
N LEU A 268 -2.09 -10.16 13.96
CA LEU A 268 -3.55 -10.04 13.94
C LEU A 268 -4.03 -9.51 15.29
N ILE A 269 -4.74 -8.38 15.30
CA ILE A 269 -5.32 -7.80 16.52
C ILE A 269 -6.81 -7.59 16.29
N SER A 270 -7.64 -8.36 16.99
CA SER A 270 -9.07 -8.41 16.76
C SER A 270 -9.89 -8.12 18.02
N GLY A 271 -11.05 -7.49 17.83
CA GLY A 271 -12.12 -7.46 18.84
C GLY A 271 -12.97 -8.74 18.86
N GLY A 272 -12.71 -9.69 17.96
CA GLY A 272 -13.32 -11.01 17.91
C GLY A 272 -12.73 -11.95 18.97
N PHE A 273 -12.63 -13.25 18.65
CA PHE A 273 -12.32 -14.28 19.65
C PHE A 273 -11.05 -15.10 19.36
N THR A 274 -10.30 -15.43 20.42
CA THR A 274 -9.01 -16.15 20.33
C THR A 274 -9.10 -17.45 19.56
N TYR A 275 -10.22 -18.17 19.71
CA TYR A 275 -10.49 -19.41 18.96
C TYR A 275 -10.24 -19.28 17.46
N PHE A 276 -10.69 -18.17 16.86
CA PHE A 276 -10.58 -17.93 15.42
C PHE A 276 -9.23 -17.31 15.07
N THR A 277 -8.73 -16.36 15.87
CA THR A 277 -7.43 -15.74 15.60
C THR A 277 -6.26 -16.72 15.72
N ASP A 278 -6.31 -17.67 16.67
CA ASP A 278 -5.28 -18.70 16.84
C ASP A 278 -5.27 -19.68 15.67
N ARG A 279 -6.45 -19.99 15.14
CA ARG A 279 -6.60 -20.81 13.94
C ARG A 279 -6.06 -20.10 12.70
N LEU A 280 -6.39 -18.83 12.51
CA LEU A 280 -5.83 -18.00 11.45
C LEU A 280 -4.31 -17.84 11.58
N LYS A 281 -3.81 -17.69 12.81
CA LYS A 281 -2.38 -17.66 13.10
C LYS A 281 -1.66 -18.91 12.59
N GLY A 282 -2.21 -20.10 12.91
CA GLY A 282 -1.68 -21.37 12.44
C GLY A 282 -1.74 -21.53 10.92
N LEU A 283 -2.90 -21.23 10.32
CA LEU A 283 -3.13 -21.39 8.88
C LEU A 283 -2.26 -20.46 8.02
N LEU A 284 -2.11 -19.21 8.44
CA LEU A 284 -1.39 -18.18 7.67
C LEU A 284 0.06 -17.96 8.12
N GLY A 285 0.51 -18.64 9.18
CA GLY A 285 1.86 -18.48 9.73
C GLY A 285 2.12 -17.11 10.35
N LEU A 286 1.11 -16.50 10.99
CA LEU A 286 1.23 -15.19 11.64
C LEU A 286 2.15 -15.27 12.87
N ASP A 287 2.89 -14.21 13.14
CA ASP A 287 3.80 -14.16 14.30
C ASP A 287 3.01 -13.90 15.59
N TYR A 288 1.98 -13.07 15.51
CA TYR A 288 1.17 -12.63 16.65
C TYR A 288 -0.33 -12.71 16.35
N ALA A 289 -1.11 -13.08 17.36
CA ALA A 289 -2.57 -13.04 17.34
C ALA A 289 -3.08 -12.65 18.71
N TYR A 290 -3.93 -11.62 18.76
CA TYR A 290 -4.57 -11.12 19.98
C TYR A 290 -6.07 -10.95 19.73
N ALA A 291 -6.89 -11.48 20.63
CA ALA A 291 -8.34 -11.39 20.60
C ALA A 291 -8.93 -11.60 22.00
N ASN A 292 -10.25 -11.43 22.12
CA ASN A 292 -10.98 -11.70 23.36
C ASN A 292 -11.17 -13.22 23.56
N LYS A 293 -11.16 -13.70 24.81
CA LYS A 293 -11.29 -15.14 25.06
C LYS A 293 -12.69 -15.49 25.56
N LEU A 294 -13.41 -16.32 24.81
CA LEU A 294 -14.68 -16.90 25.27
C LEU A 294 -14.39 -18.01 26.29
N VAL A 295 -15.12 -18.00 27.40
CA VAL A 295 -15.00 -19.03 28.43
C VAL A 295 -15.78 -20.29 27.99
N VAL A 296 -15.10 -21.43 28.05
CA VAL A 296 -15.64 -22.74 27.66
C VAL A 296 -15.58 -23.67 28.87
N VAL A 297 -16.71 -24.32 29.18
CA VAL A 297 -16.81 -25.35 30.23
C VAL A 297 -17.58 -26.53 29.65
N ASP A 298 -17.06 -27.75 29.85
CA ASP A 298 -17.64 -29.00 29.34
C ASP A 298 -17.97 -28.96 27.83
N GLY A 299 -17.07 -28.36 27.04
CA GLY A 299 -17.23 -28.24 25.59
C GLY A 299 -18.29 -27.23 25.14
N LYS A 300 -18.79 -26.37 26.02
CA LYS A 300 -19.81 -25.36 25.71
C LYS A 300 -19.42 -23.96 26.14
N LEU A 301 -19.88 -22.96 25.39
CA LEU A 301 -19.71 -21.56 25.76
C LEU A 301 -20.52 -21.22 27.02
N THR A 302 -19.89 -20.58 28.00
CA THR A 302 -20.62 -20.07 29.19
C THR A 302 -21.33 -18.74 28.90
N GLY A 303 -20.95 -18.07 27.81
CA GLY A 303 -21.38 -16.72 27.44
C GLY A 303 -20.56 -15.61 28.12
N GLU A 304 -19.50 -15.96 28.85
CA GLU A 304 -18.58 -15.01 29.47
C GLU A 304 -17.35 -14.78 28.59
N VAL A 305 -16.79 -13.57 28.70
CA VAL A 305 -15.53 -13.18 28.05
C VAL A 305 -14.48 -12.93 29.13
N GLU A 306 -13.37 -13.65 29.07
CA GLU A 306 -12.29 -13.61 30.05
C GLU A 306 -11.40 -12.37 29.87
N GLY A 307 -10.94 -11.81 30.99
CA GLY A 307 -9.94 -10.76 31.01
C GLY A 307 -10.42 -9.39 30.52
N ASP A 308 -9.44 -8.56 30.17
CA ASP A 308 -9.67 -7.24 29.60
C ASP A 308 -10.09 -7.34 28.14
N ILE A 309 -11.13 -6.59 27.78
CA ILE A 309 -11.64 -6.57 26.41
C ILE A 309 -10.69 -5.78 25.50
N ILE A 310 -10.40 -6.35 24.33
CA ILE A 310 -9.69 -5.69 23.24
C ILE A 310 -10.64 -4.71 22.54
N ASP A 311 -10.65 -3.48 23.04
CA ASP A 311 -11.29 -2.31 22.46
C ASP A 311 -10.29 -1.47 21.61
N LYS A 312 -10.71 -0.27 21.20
CA LYS A 312 -9.92 0.66 20.38
C LYS A 312 -8.59 1.03 21.04
N GLU A 313 -8.63 1.32 22.34
CA GLU A 313 -7.48 1.69 23.15
C GLU A 313 -6.52 0.50 23.33
N ALA A 314 -7.06 -0.70 23.56
CA ALA A 314 -6.29 -1.93 23.67
C ALA A 314 -5.59 -2.27 22.35
N LYS A 315 -6.26 -2.16 21.19
CA LYS A 315 -5.60 -2.36 19.88
C LYS A 315 -4.40 -1.41 19.72
N GLY A 316 -4.59 -0.15 20.13
CA GLY A 316 -3.54 0.88 20.17
C GLY A 316 -2.35 0.58 21.09
N ARG A 317 -2.58 -0.07 22.23
CA ARG A 317 -1.49 -0.53 23.13
C ARG A 317 -0.78 -1.75 22.56
N ILE A 318 -1.53 -2.75 22.12
CA ILE A 318 -0.97 -4.03 21.65
C ILE A 318 -0.04 -3.81 20.46
N ILE A 319 -0.40 -2.95 19.50
CA ILE A 319 0.50 -2.64 18.37
C ILE A 319 1.85 -2.05 18.82
N LYS A 320 1.85 -1.21 19.86
CA LYS A 320 3.07 -0.63 20.45
C LYS A 320 3.89 -1.68 21.19
N GLU A 321 3.22 -2.59 21.90
CA GLU A 321 3.86 -3.71 22.60
C GLU A 321 4.56 -4.66 21.62
N ILE A 322 3.90 -5.03 20.52
CA ILE A 322 4.51 -5.86 19.47
C ILE A 322 5.71 -5.16 18.85
N ALA A 323 5.57 -3.89 18.49
CA ALA A 323 6.66 -3.10 17.92
C ALA A 323 7.86 -3.02 18.88
N ALA A 324 7.62 -2.80 20.18
CA ALA A 324 8.67 -2.79 21.19
C ALA A 324 9.37 -4.15 21.36
N MET A 325 8.61 -5.25 21.39
CA MET A 325 9.17 -6.61 21.48
C MET A 325 10.09 -6.96 20.30
N GLU A 326 9.74 -6.49 19.10
CA GLU A 326 10.51 -6.73 17.87
C GLU A 326 11.60 -5.68 17.63
N GLY A 327 11.73 -4.66 18.50
CA GLY A 327 12.68 -3.56 18.30
C GLY A 327 12.36 -2.69 17.07
N ILE A 328 11.09 -2.62 16.67
CA ILE A 328 10.60 -1.92 15.49
C ILE A 328 10.05 -0.55 15.91
N SER A 329 10.52 0.53 15.27
CA SER A 329 9.92 1.87 15.43
C SER A 329 8.49 1.88 14.89
N MET A 330 7.58 2.61 15.53
CA MET A 330 6.20 2.78 15.04
C MET A 330 6.14 3.34 13.61
N LYS A 331 7.14 4.11 13.19
CA LYS A 331 7.29 4.59 11.80
C LYS A 331 7.49 3.47 10.78
N HIS A 332 7.88 2.27 11.22
CA HIS A 332 8.06 1.08 10.38
C HIS A 332 6.85 0.12 10.43
N VAL A 333 5.80 0.50 11.15
CA VAL A 333 4.59 -0.30 11.33
C VAL A 333 3.51 0.10 10.32
N VAL A 334 2.81 -0.89 9.79
CA VAL A 334 1.66 -0.74 8.89
C VAL A 334 0.45 -1.33 9.61
N ALA A 335 -0.66 -0.61 9.66
CA ALA A 335 -1.90 -1.07 10.28
C ALA A 335 -3.06 -1.04 9.28
N ILE A 336 -3.86 -2.10 9.26
CA ILE A 336 -5.00 -2.26 8.36
C ILE A 336 -6.23 -2.64 9.18
N GLY A 337 -7.33 -1.94 8.97
CA GLY A 337 -8.62 -2.21 9.62
C GLY A 337 -9.78 -1.54 8.89
N ASP A 338 -11.02 -1.87 9.25
CA ASP A 338 -12.24 -1.40 8.57
C ASP A 338 -13.13 -0.52 9.47
N GLY A 339 -12.97 -0.64 10.79
CA GLY A 339 -13.90 -0.10 11.77
C GLY A 339 -13.34 1.02 12.64
N ALA A 340 -14.25 1.73 13.34
CA ALA A 340 -13.87 2.78 14.29
C ALA A 340 -13.02 2.26 15.48
N ASN A 341 -13.12 0.97 15.79
CA ASN A 341 -12.27 0.26 16.74
C ASN A 341 -10.80 0.21 16.32
N ASP A 342 -10.48 0.42 15.04
CA ASP A 342 -9.09 0.40 14.55
C ASP A 342 -8.44 1.77 14.54
N GLN A 343 -9.20 2.84 14.82
CA GLN A 343 -8.73 4.22 14.67
C GLN A 343 -7.39 4.48 15.38
N ILE A 344 -7.25 4.13 16.67
CA ILE A 344 -6.00 4.36 17.41
C ILE A 344 -4.86 3.49 16.86
N MET A 345 -5.17 2.28 16.38
CA MET A 345 -4.17 1.40 15.78
C MET A 345 -3.61 2.00 14.48
N LEU A 346 -4.49 2.56 13.64
CA LEU A 346 -4.10 3.23 12.40
C LEU A 346 -3.34 4.54 12.67
N GLU A 347 -3.86 5.40 13.56
CA GLU A 347 -3.23 6.69 13.92
C GLU A 347 -1.81 6.53 14.49
N ASN A 348 -1.55 5.44 15.20
CA ASN A 348 -0.22 5.18 15.77
C ASN A 348 0.77 4.57 14.78
N ALA A 349 0.29 3.93 13.71
CA ALA A 349 1.14 3.30 12.72
C ALA A 349 1.79 4.38 11.82
N GLY A 350 2.99 4.11 11.31
CA GLY A 350 3.56 5.02 10.31
C GLY A 350 2.80 4.98 8.97
N LEU A 351 1.97 3.95 8.75
CA LEU A 351 1.10 3.79 7.58
C LEU A 351 -0.20 3.11 8.03
N GLY A 352 -1.26 3.88 8.22
CA GLY A 352 -2.60 3.39 8.51
C GLY A 352 -3.45 3.27 7.25
N ILE A 353 -3.99 2.09 6.96
CA ILE A 353 -4.83 1.83 5.78
C ILE A 353 -6.24 1.46 6.21
N ALA A 354 -7.20 2.28 5.78
CA ALA A 354 -8.63 1.99 5.94
C ALA A 354 -9.07 0.99 4.86
N PHE A 355 -9.43 -0.23 5.25
CA PHE A 355 -9.84 -1.29 4.34
C PHE A 355 -11.35 -1.43 4.31
N ASN A 356 -11.97 -1.22 3.14
CA ASN A 356 -13.42 -1.25 2.93
C ASN A 356 -14.21 -0.48 4.01
N ALA A 357 -13.60 0.58 4.53
CA ALA A 357 -13.97 1.16 5.81
C ALA A 357 -15.09 2.19 5.70
N LYS A 358 -15.65 2.54 6.85
CA LYS A 358 -16.56 3.70 7.00
C LYS A 358 -15.77 5.01 7.00
N ASP A 359 -16.45 6.11 6.68
CA ASP A 359 -15.81 7.42 6.53
C ASP A 359 -15.04 7.85 7.79
N ILE A 360 -15.53 7.53 8.98
CA ILE A 360 -14.85 7.82 10.25
C ILE A 360 -13.42 7.26 10.33
N LEU A 361 -13.16 6.09 9.73
CA LEU A 361 -11.82 5.51 9.69
C LEU A 361 -11.01 6.05 8.50
N LYS A 362 -11.67 6.32 7.36
CA LYS A 362 -11.01 6.91 6.20
C LYS A 362 -10.43 8.30 6.50
N ASP A 363 -11.12 9.08 7.34
CA ASP A 363 -10.70 10.44 7.70
C ASP A 363 -9.38 10.48 8.48
N VAL A 364 -9.05 9.40 9.19
CA VAL A 364 -7.81 9.28 9.99
C VAL A 364 -6.73 8.45 9.31
N ALA A 365 -7.07 7.69 8.26
CA ALA A 365 -6.13 6.80 7.58
C ALA A 365 -5.24 7.56 6.58
N ASP A 366 -4.06 6.99 6.31
CA ASP A 366 -3.13 7.48 5.29
C ASP A 366 -3.59 7.20 3.86
N GLY A 367 -4.44 6.19 3.71
CA GLY A 367 -5.17 5.91 2.49
C GLY A 367 -6.20 4.81 2.71
N SER A 368 -6.91 4.47 1.64
CA SER A 368 -7.96 3.46 1.68
C SER A 368 -7.76 2.40 0.61
N LEU A 369 -8.11 1.16 0.94
CA LEU A 369 -8.21 0.04 0.00
C LEU A 369 -9.64 -0.49 0.01
N THR A 370 -10.13 -0.91 -1.15
CA THR A 370 -11.39 -1.63 -1.28
C THR A 370 -11.16 -3.13 -1.27
N LYS A 371 -12.26 -3.87 -1.08
CA LYS A 371 -12.25 -5.34 -0.90
C LYS A 371 -11.47 -6.12 -1.96
N ASN A 372 -11.45 -5.64 -3.20
CA ASN A 372 -10.79 -6.31 -4.31
C ASN A 372 -9.28 -6.03 -4.40
N ASN A 373 -8.78 -5.09 -3.57
CA ASN A 373 -7.45 -4.52 -3.71
C ASN A 373 -6.57 -4.76 -2.48
N LEU A 374 -6.93 -5.67 -1.57
CA LEU A 374 -6.13 -5.96 -0.37
C LEU A 374 -4.68 -6.33 -0.73
N LYS A 375 -4.51 -7.20 -1.73
CA LYS A 375 -3.20 -7.58 -2.28
C LYS A 375 -2.40 -6.38 -2.83
N GLY A 376 -3.08 -5.30 -3.20
CA GLY A 376 -2.47 -4.04 -3.62
C GLY A 376 -1.62 -3.37 -2.55
N LEU A 377 -1.81 -3.73 -1.26
CA LEU A 377 -0.95 -3.31 -0.17
C LEU A 377 0.53 -3.59 -0.44
N MET A 378 0.85 -4.71 -1.10
CA MET A 378 2.24 -5.04 -1.47
C MET A 378 2.90 -3.91 -2.26
N TYR A 379 2.19 -3.33 -3.23
CA TYR A 379 2.73 -2.25 -4.06
C TYR A 379 2.92 -0.96 -3.27
N CYS A 380 2.05 -0.70 -2.29
CA CYS A 380 2.22 0.42 -1.35
C CYS A 380 3.46 0.26 -0.46
N LEU A 381 3.94 -0.97 -0.26
CA LEU A 381 5.16 -1.29 0.46
C LEU A 381 6.40 -1.38 -0.46
N GLY A 382 6.25 -1.01 -1.74
CA GLY A 382 7.31 -1.11 -2.75
C GLY A 382 7.63 -2.55 -3.18
N ILE A 383 6.77 -3.50 -2.82
CA ILE A 383 6.93 -4.92 -3.15
C ILE A 383 6.44 -5.14 -4.58
N ASN A 384 7.40 -5.28 -5.49
CA ASN A 384 7.12 -5.58 -6.89
C ASN A 384 7.34 -7.08 -7.11
N LYS A 385 6.27 -7.88 -7.24
CA LYS A 385 6.41 -9.24 -7.78
C LYS A 385 6.85 -9.12 -9.23
N ARG A 386 8.17 -9.26 -9.46
CA ARG A 386 8.69 -9.56 -10.79
C ARG A 386 8.09 -10.90 -11.18
N ARG A 387 7.16 -10.89 -12.15
CA ARG A 387 6.76 -12.11 -12.84
C ARG A 387 7.92 -12.67 -13.64
#